data_AF-A0A972T824-F1
#
_entry.id   AF-A0A972T824-F1
#
_cell.length_a   1.000
_cell.length_b   1.000
_cell.length_c   1.000
_cell.angle_alpha   90.00
_cell.angle_beta   90.00
_cell.angle_gamma   90.00
#
_symmetry.space_group_name_H-M   'P 1'
#
loop_
_entity.id
_entity.type
_entity.pdbx_description
1 polymer ?
#
loop_
_entity_poly.entity_id
_entity_poly.type
_entity_poly.pdbx_seq_one_letter_code
_entity_poly.pdbx_strand_id
1 'polypeptide(L)'
;MFAIFSIPALFLLPAENILFRASAYQKALIAQKFYEKVPAWATQLILEQSGLAGQIQGNPVFFGLNHENLEEIFRQLFPPEILEVQGDLIIQQVGSYLNFQSDELIILLDLRLFKERFNGPGGEMIVREILRTWPECSAEQLVAIAGSALTGNLANAPICRPPDEFMPLFENLASQMLGQFLSGFPDQVYILSSDQASQLMSSEVASRWQGIWTLYRTTRFFLRVTPLAVLFILILILLFNVRSLKDSLSWLGWPILASGVLVVVFAGGILFSGNLAGRYLAGQLFSGAPEQVLNALVGAFVFVFARFSIWSILAGVSAMLVGGILLILSRRVSWEGLGSSSD
;
A
#
# COMPACT_ATOMS: atom_id res chain seq x y z
N MET A 1 -25.16 27.47 -5.33
CA MET A 1 -24.65 26.59 -6.41
C MET A 1 -23.12 26.64 -6.52
N PHE A 2 -22.51 27.81 -6.73
CA PHE A 2 -21.03 27.94 -6.80
C PHE A 2 -20.30 27.31 -5.61
N ALA A 3 -20.72 27.63 -4.38
CA ALA A 3 -20.10 27.08 -3.16
C ALA A 3 -20.13 25.54 -3.09
N ILE A 4 -21.15 24.89 -3.67
CA ILE A 4 -21.29 23.43 -3.65
C ILE A 4 -20.23 22.78 -4.57
N PHE A 5 -19.94 23.40 -5.71
CA PHE A 5 -18.91 22.91 -6.63
C PHE A 5 -17.49 23.36 -6.24
N SER A 6 -17.32 24.51 -5.56
CA SER A 6 -15.99 24.97 -5.19
C SER A 6 -15.34 24.13 -4.08
N ILE A 7 -16.12 23.53 -3.18
CA ILE A 7 -15.60 22.64 -2.12
C ILE A 7 -14.86 21.42 -2.71
N PRO A 8 -15.49 20.56 -3.54
CA PRO A 8 -14.78 19.44 -4.16
C PRO A 8 -13.62 19.87 -5.06
N ALA A 9 -13.71 21.05 -5.71
CA ALA A 9 -12.60 21.59 -6.51
C ALA A 9 -11.37 21.92 -5.65
N LEU A 10 -11.57 22.45 -4.43
CA LEU A 10 -10.48 22.76 -3.50
C LEU A 10 -9.82 21.49 -2.94
N PHE A 11 -10.56 20.40 -2.79
CA PHE A 11 -10.01 19.09 -2.41
C PHE A 11 -9.28 18.36 -3.54
N LEU A 12 -9.60 18.67 -4.80
CA LEU A 12 -9.04 17.97 -5.96
C LEU A 12 -7.51 18.04 -6.02
N LEU A 13 -6.94 19.24 -5.87
CA LEU A 13 -5.48 19.41 -6.00
C LEU A 13 -4.69 18.65 -4.92
N PRO A 14 -5.06 18.71 -3.62
CA PRO A 14 -4.48 17.84 -2.61
C PRO A 14 -4.72 16.34 -2.89
N ALA A 15 -5.91 15.97 -3.36
CA ALA A 15 -6.25 14.56 -3.62
C ALA A 15 -5.39 13.96 -4.74
N GLU A 16 -5.26 14.65 -5.88
CA GLU A 16 -4.44 14.20 -7.02
C GLU A 16 -2.95 14.12 -6.69
N ASN A 17 -2.46 14.98 -5.80
CA ASN A 17 -1.04 15.00 -5.44
C ASN A 17 -0.67 14.06 -4.29
N ILE A 18 -1.65 13.63 -3.50
CA ILE A 18 -1.41 12.86 -2.26
C ILE A 18 -2.21 11.56 -2.27
N LEU A 19 -3.54 11.63 -2.22
CA LEU A 19 -4.40 10.44 -2.08
C LEU A 19 -4.32 9.50 -3.28
N PHE A 20 -4.16 10.03 -4.48
CA PHE A 20 -4.17 9.22 -5.70
C PHE A 20 -2.78 8.87 -6.21
N ARG A 21 -1.72 9.27 -5.50
CA ARG A 21 -0.34 8.91 -5.87
C ARG A 21 0.13 7.68 -5.09
N ALA A 22 0.48 6.63 -5.82
CA ALA A 22 1.15 5.43 -5.28
C ALA A 22 2.36 5.80 -4.39
N SER A 23 3.17 6.78 -4.82
CA SER A 23 4.34 7.25 -4.08
C SER A 23 4.05 7.80 -2.68
N ALA A 24 2.82 8.26 -2.41
CA ALA A 24 2.45 8.72 -1.08
C ALA A 24 2.33 7.55 -0.10
N TYR A 25 1.80 6.42 -0.56
CA TYR A 25 1.67 5.19 0.22
C TYR A 25 3.01 4.47 0.40
N GLN A 26 3.86 4.44 -0.63
CA GLN A 26 5.23 3.93 -0.52
C GLN A 26 6.00 4.63 0.60
N LYS A 27 6.02 5.98 0.56
CA LYS A 27 6.65 6.81 1.60
C LYS A 27 6.04 6.57 2.98
N ALA A 28 4.73 6.35 3.05
CA ALA A 28 4.05 6.06 4.30
C ALA A 28 4.48 4.71 4.90
N LEU A 29 4.59 3.66 4.08
CA LEU A 29 5.03 2.33 4.53
C LEU A 29 6.50 2.35 4.98
N ILE A 30 7.37 3.04 4.25
CA ILE A 30 8.77 3.25 4.64
C ILE A 30 8.83 4.00 5.98
N ALA A 31 8.08 5.09 6.14
CA ALA A 31 8.04 5.85 7.39
C ALA A 31 7.53 5.03 8.58
N GLN A 32 6.67 4.04 8.35
CA GLN A 32 6.17 3.12 9.37
C GLN A 32 7.09 1.91 9.61
N LYS A 33 8.24 1.83 8.93
CA LYS A 33 9.17 0.69 8.96
C LYS A 33 8.44 -0.62 8.66
N PHE A 34 7.49 -0.58 7.71
CA PHE A 34 6.65 -1.73 7.39
C PHE A 34 7.51 -2.92 6.96
N TYR A 35 8.44 -2.70 6.02
CA TYR A 35 9.29 -3.76 5.46
C TYR A 35 10.26 -4.37 6.47
N GLU A 36 10.70 -3.62 7.49
CA GLU A 36 11.52 -4.16 8.59
C GLU A 36 10.74 -5.14 9.47
N LYS A 37 9.42 -4.98 9.57
CA LYS A 37 8.56 -5.77 10.45
C LYS A 37 7.96 -7.00 9.77
N VAL A 38 7.93 -7.02 8.44
CA VAL A 38 7.35 -8.11 7.63
C VAL A 38 7.96 -9.48 7.97
N PRO A 39 9.30 -9.67 8.09
CA PRO A 39 9.87 -10.97 8.45
C PRO A 39 9.34 -11.51 9.78
N ALA A 40 9.25 -10.66 10.81
CA ALA A 40 8.73 -11.04 12.12
C ALA A 40 7.23 -11.40 12.08
N TRP A 41 6.43 -10.68 11.28
CA TRP A 41 5.03 -11.03 11.09
C TRP A 41 4.85 -12.33 10.32
N ALA A 42 5.68 -12.58 9.30
CA ALA A 42 5.66 -13.82 8.53
C ALA A 42 5.98 -15.03 9.42
N THR A 43 7.00 -14.93 10.28
CA THR A 43 7.33 -16.03 11.21
C THR A 43 6.24 -16.26 12.24
N GLN A 44 5.64 -15.19 12.78
CA GLN A 44 4.50 -15.32 13.69
C GLN A 44 3.30 -16.01 13.01
N LEU A 45 2.94 -15.60 11.79
CA LEU A 45 1.85 -16.21 11.02
C LEU A 45 2.08 -17.71 10.77
N ILE A 46 3.31 -18.09 10.42
CA ILE A 46 3.67 -19.49 10.17
C ILE A 46 3.56 -20.34 11.44
N LEU A 47 3.93 -19.79 12.59
CA LEU A 47 3.93 -20.50 13.87
C LEU A 47 2.56 -20.50 14.56
N GLU A 48 1.73 -19.48 14.34
CA GLU A 48 0.38 -19.39 14.91
C GLU A 48 -0.66 -20.16 14.09
N GLN A 49 -0.44 -20.38 12.78
CA GLN A 49 -1.27 -21.29 12.02
C GLN A 49 -1.04 -22.73 12.50
N SER A 50 -1.96 -23.20 13.34
CA SER A 50 -1.97 -24.50 14.02
C SER A 50 -1.80 -25.72 13.10
N GLY A 51 -2.08 -25.60 11.81
CA GLY A 51 -1.81 -26.64 10.80
C GLY A 51 -0.38 -26.65 10.27
N LEU A 52 0.22 -25.48 10.08
CA LEU A 52 1.60 -25.33 9.59
C LEU A 52 2.61 -25.55 10.71
N ALA A 53 2.36 -25.05 11.93
CA ALA A 53 3.20 -25.35 13.07
C ALA A 53 3.29 -26.86 13.36
N GLY A 54 2.17 -27.58 13.24
CA GLY A 54 2.14 -29.05 13.33
C GLY A 54 2.85 -29.76 12.17
N GLN A 55 2.79 -29.20 10.95
CA GLN A 55 3.55 -29.72 9.79
C GLN A 55 5.04 -29.38 9.84
N ILE A 56 5.43 -28.23 10.39
CA ILE A 56 6.82 -27.81 10.56
C ILE A 56 7.45 -28.60 11.71
N GLN A 57 6.74 -28.77 12.83
CA GLN A 57 7.15 -29.65 13.93
C GLN A 57 7.12 -31.13 13.55
N GLY A 58 6.27 -31.53 12.59
CA GLY A 58 6.16 -32.90 12.09
C GLY A 58 7.04 -33.21 10.88
N ASN A 59 7.64 -32.20 10.24
CA ASN A 59 8.48 -32.39 9.07
C ASN A 59 9.95 -32.52 9.50
N PRO A 60 10.59 -33.68 9.26
CA PRO A 60 11.98 -33.94 9.66
C PRO A 60 12.99 -32.89 9.19
N VAL A 61 12.70 -32.17 8.10
CA VAL A 61 13.56 -31.11 7.54
C VAL A 61 13.64 -29.86 8.44
N PHE A 62 12.58 -29.56 9.20
CA PHE A 62 12.49 -28.35 10.03
C PHE A 62 12.60 -28.64 11.54
N PHE A 63 13.00 -29.87 11.92
CA PHE A 63 13.26 -30.21 13.32
C PHE A 63 14.37 -29.33 13.89
N GLY A 64 14.10 -28.68 15.03
CA GLY A 64 15.08 -27.87 15.75
C GLY A 64 15.06 -26.38 15.42
N LEU A 65 14.24 -25.93 14.46
CA LEU A 65 14.05 -24.51 14.19
C LEU A 65 13.15 -23.87 15.24
N ASN A 66 13.76 -23.12 16.17
CA ASN A 66 13.04 -22.27 17.13
C ASN A 66 12.58 -20.97 16.44
N HIS A 67 11.77 -20.17 17.14
CA HIS A 67 11.25 -18.90 16.62
C HIS A 67 12.35 -17.92 16.20
N GLU A 68 13.42 -17.84 17.00
CA GLU A 68 14.54 -16.92 16.80
C GLU A 68 15.35 -17.27 15.53
N ASN A 69 15.65 -18.55 15.33
CA ASN A 69 16.36 -19.04 14.15
C ASN A 69 15.52 -18.85 12.88
N LEU A 70 14.20 -19.08 12.97
CA LEU A 70 13.29 -18.82 11.86
C LEU A 70 13.23 -17.33 11.52
N GLU A 71 13.12 -16.45 12.51
CA GLU A 71 13.08 -15.02 12.24
C GLU A 71 14.37 -14.54 11.56
N GLU A 72 15.52 -15.00 12.03
CA GLU A 72 16.80 -14.65 11.44
C GLU A 72 16.93 -15.16 10.00
N ILE A 73 16.53 -16.41 9.74
CA ILE A 73 16.46 -16.96 8.38
C ILE A 73 15.55 -16.10 7.49
N PHE A 74 14.34 -15.75 7.96
CA PHE A 74 13.40 -14.94 7.19
C PHE A 74 13.93 -13.53 6.96
N ARG A 75 14.60 -12.89 7.93
CA ARG A 75 15.23 -11.57 7.76
C ARG A 75 16.34 -11.59 6.73
N GLN A 76 17.16 -12.65 6.73
CA GLN A 76 18.23 -12.81 5.76
C GLN A 76 17.71 -13.12 4.36
N LEU A 77 16.63 -13.88 4.26
CA LEU A 77 16.03 -14.25 2.99
C LEU A 77 15.18 -13.14 2.38
N PHE A 78 14.46 -12.42 3.22
CA PHE A 78 13.56 -11.32 2.87
C PHE A 78 14.06 -10.03 3.53
N PRO A 79 15.21 -9.50 3.10
CA PRO A 79 15.71 -8.26 3.64
C PRO A 79 14.77 -7.11 3.25
N PRO A 80 14.77 -6.01 4.02
CA PRO A 80 13.85 -4.90 3.79
C PRO A 80 13.98 -4.30 2.39
N GLU A 81 15.17 -4.31 1.77
CA GLU A 81 15.38 -3.74 0.43
C GLU A 81 14.64 -4.51 -0.66
N ILE A 82 14.60 -5.85 -0.58
CA ILE A 82 13.88 -6.68 -1.55
C ILE A 82 12.37 -6.55 -1.33
N LEU A 83 11.94 -6.54 -0.07
CA LEU A 83 10.55 -6.33 0.30
C LEU A 83 10.04 -4.95 -0.13
N GLU A 84 10.89 -3.92 -0.06
CA GLU A 84 10.59 -2.58 -0.54
C GLU A 84 10.38 -2.55 -2.04
N VAL A 85 11.29 -3.15 -2.83
CA VAL A 85 11.14 -3.22 -4.30
C VAL A 85 9.84 -3.94 -4.69
N GLN A 86 9.53 -5.06 -4.05
CA GLN A 86 8.30 -5.81 -4.34
C GLN A 86 7.05 -5.07 -3.88
N GLY A 87 7.08 -4.50 -2.68
CA GLY A 87 6.00 -3.66 -2.16
C GLY A 87 5.72 -2.48 -3.08
N ASP A 88 6.77 -1.84 -3.60
CA ASP A 88 6.66 -0.73 -4.52
C ASP A 88 6.01 -1.11 -5.85
N LEU A 89 6.33 -2.29 -6.40
CA LEU A 89 5.66 -2.82 -7.59
C LEU A 89 4.17 -3.07 -7.34
N ILE A 90 3.83 -3.69 -6.22
CA ILE A 90 2.43 -3.97 -5.85
C ILE A 90 1.64 -2.67 -5.68
N ILE A 91 2.19 -1.69 -4.96
CA ILE A 91 1.54 -0.39 -4.74
C ILE A 91 1.37 0.37 -6.05
N GLN A 92 2.33 0.27 -6.97
CA GLN A 92 2.21 0.85 -8.31
C GLN A 92 1.13 0.18 -9.14
N GLN A 93 1.00 -1.15 -9.10
CA GLN A 93 -0.05 -1.88 -9.82
C GLN A 93 -1.44 -1.53 -9.27
N VAL A 94 -1.61 -1.54 -7.94
CA VAL A 94 -2.84 -1.10 -7.29
C VAL A 94 -3.14 0.37 -7.64
N GLY A 95 -2.13 1.24 -7.56
CA GLY A 95 -2.27 2.64 -7.91
C GLY A 95 -2.67 2.85 -9.38
N SER A 96 -2.12 2.07 -10.30
CA SER A 96 -2.46 2.14 -11.73
C SER A 96 -3.91 1.75 -11.97
N TYR A 97 -4.38 0.69 -11.32
CA TYR A 97 -5.78 0.28 -11.36
C TYR A 97 -6.72 1.34 -10.75
N LEU A 98 -6.41 1.83 -9.55
CA LEU A 98 -7.19 2.90 -8.91
C LEU A 98 -7.22 4.18 -9.77
N ASN A 99 -6.16 4.47 -10.52
CA ASN A 99 -6.08 5.64 -11.38
C ASN A 99 -6.66 5.43 -12.79
N PHE A 100 -7.35 4.31 -13.06
CA PHE A 100 -7.91 3.95 -14.37
C PHE A 100 -6.85 3.90 -15.49
N GLN A 101 -5.61 3.55 -15.14
CA GLN A 101 -4.55 3.28 -16.10
C GLN A 101 -4.56 1.82 -16.56
N SER A 102 -5.18 0.94 -15.76
CA SER A 102 -5.51 -0.44 -16.12
C SER A 102 -6.99 -0.70 -15.85
N ASP A 103 -7.62 -1.50 -16.71
CA ASP A 103 -9.03 -1.91 -16.56
C ASP A 103 -9.20 -3.03 -15.53
N GLU A 104 -8.12 -3.76 -15.24
CA GLU A 104 -8.08 -4.88 -14.31
C GLU A 104 -7.01 -4.70 -13.23
N LEU A 105 -7.29 -5.23 -12.04
CA LEU A 105 -6.34 -5.30 -10.95
C LEU A 105 -5.53 -6.60 -11.10
N ILE A 106 -4.31 -6.45 -11.60
CA ILE A 106 -3.35 -7.55 -11.74
C ILE A 106 -2.22 -7.30 -10.75
N ILE A 107 -2.12 -8.18 -9.74
CA ILE A 107 -1.02 -8.14 -8.76
C ILE A 107 0.00 -9.20 -9.18
N LEU A 108 1.15 -8.74 -9.66
CA LEU A 108 2.25 -9.58 -10.12
C LEU A 108 3.40 -9.51 -9.12
N LEU A 109 3.78 -10.67 -8.59
CA LEU A 109 4.95 -10.85 -7.75
C LEU A 109 6.13 -11.27 -8.61
N ASP A 110 7.21 -10.49 -8.60
CA ASP A 110 8.43 -10.83 -9.31
C ASP A 110 9.29 -11.74 -8.43
N LEU A 111 9.41 -13.01 -8.82
CA LEU A 111 10.19 -14.00 -8.08
C LEU A 111 11.67 -14.00 -8.42
N ARG A 112 12.12 -13.23 -9.43
CA ARG A 112 13.52 -13.26 -9.89
C ARG A 112 14.49 -12.85 -8.79
N LEU A 113 14.22 -11.74 -8.10
CA LEU A 113 15.04 -11.27 -6.98
C LEU A 113 15.11 -12.30 -5.84
N PHE A 114 14.00 -13.01 -5.58
CA PHE A 114 13.97 -14.07 -4.58
C PHE A 114 14.82 -15.25 -5.03
N LYS A 115 14.62 -15.74 -6.26
CA LYS A 115 15.40 -16.84 -6.84
C LYS A 115 16.89 -16.55 -6.88
N GLU A 116 17.29 -15.36 -7.30
CA GLU A 116 18.70 -14.94 -7.34
C GLU A 116 19.32 -14.99 -5.94
N ARG A 117 18.60 -14.54 -4.91
CA ARG A 117 19.08 -14.59 -3.53
C ARG A 117 19.16 -16.02 -2.99
N PHE A 118 18.18 -16.85 -3.30
CA PHE A 118 18.18 -18.26 -2.94
C PHE A 118 19.25 -19.07 -3.69
N ASN A 119 19.59 -18.72 -4.92
CA ASN A 119 20.69 -19.36 -5.66
C ASN A 119 22.08 -18.78 -5.31
N GLY A 120 22.12 -17.73 -4.48
CA GLY A 120 23.34 -17.06 -4.06
C GLY A 120 23.64 -17.22 -2.56
N PRO A 121 24.27 -16.21 -1.92
CA PRO A 121 24.70 -16.29 -0.53
C PRO A 121 23.58 -16.55 0.48
N GLY A 122 22.35 -16.14 0.16
CA GLY A 122 21.18 -16.37 1.02
C GLY A 122 20.82 -17.85 1.11
N GLY A 123 20.85 -18.57 -0.01
CA GLY A 123 20.59 -20.01 -0.03
C GLY A 123 21.63 -20.81 0.71
N GLU A 124 22.92 -20.53 0.46
CA GLU A 124 24.04 -21.23 1.13
C GLU A 124 23.96 -21.09 2.66
N MET A 125 23.63 -19.90 3.14
CA MET A 125 23.47 -19.63 4.57
C MET A 125 22.29 -20.39 5.18
N ILE A 126 21.14 -20.43 4.49
CA ILE A 126 19.96 -21.16 4.95
C ILE A 126 20.23 -22.66 4.99
N VAL A 127 20.86 -23.19 3.94
CA VAL A 127 21.27 -24.60 3.88
C VAL A 127 22.14 -24.94 5.08
N ARG A 128 23.16 -24.13 5.35
CA ARG A 128 24.05 -24.33 6.51
C ARG A 128 23.29 -24.27 7.83
N GLU A 129 22.41 -23.31 8.02
CA GLU A 129 21.67 -23.15 9.27
C GLU A 129 20.71 -24.31 9.50
N ILE A 130 19.98 -24.74 8.45
CA ILE A 130 19.11 -25.92 8.52
C ILE A 130 19.91 -27.18 8.85
N LEU A 131 21.02 -27.44 8.15
CA LEU A 131 21.87 -28.61 8.41
C LEU A 131 22.42 -28.63 9.84
N ARG A 132 22.68 -27.47 10.44
CA ARG A 132 23.15 -27.35 11.83
C ARG A 132 22.06 -27.64 12.86
N THR A 133 20.79 -27.41 12.53
CA THR A 133 19.66 -27.71 13.41
C THR A 133 19.32 -29.20 13.46
N TRP A 134 19.79 -29.99 12.48
CA TRP A 134 19.54 -31.42 12.41
C TRP A 134 20.31 -32.20 13.51
N PRO A 135 19.76 -33.33 13.99
CA PRO A 135 20.43 -34.18 14.96
C PRO A 135 21.64 -34.89 14.33
N GLU A 136 22.70 -35.14 15.11
CA GLU A 136 23.91 -35.81 14.62
C GLU A 136 23.61 -37.16 13.95
N CYS A 137 24.23 -37.41 12.79
CA CYS A 137 24.08 -38.68 12.07
C CYS A 137 24.75 -39.84 12.83
N SER A 138 24.05 -40.97 12.94
CA SER A 138 24.68 -42.23 13.33
C SER A 138 25.55 -42.80 12.19
N ALA A 139 26.48 -43.69 12.53
CA ALA A 139 27.35 -44.34 11.54
C ALA A 139 26.54 -45.11 10.47
N GLU A 140 25.44 -45.74 10.89
CA GLU A 140 24.52 -46.47 10.00
C GLU A 140 23.80 -45.52 9.04
N GLN A 141 23.41 -44.33 9.52
CA GLN A 141 22.76 -43.31 8.71
C GLN A 141 23.72 -42.73 7.65
N LEU A 142 25.00 -42.52 8.00
CA LEU A 142 26.01 -42.07 7.06
C LEU A 142 26.23 -43.07 5.91
N VAL A 143 26.23 -44.37 6.22
CA VAL A 143 26.31 -45.43 5.19
C VAL A 143 25.08 -45.44 4.30
N ALA A 144 23.88 -45.24 4.86
CA ALA A 144 22.63 -45.16 4.10
C ALA A 144 22.61 -43.95 3.14
N ILE A 145 23.12 -42.80 3.56
CA ILE A 145 23.25 -41.61 2.71
C ILE A 145 24.24 -41.87 1.58
N ALA A 146 25.41 -42.45 1.87
CA ALA A 146 26.40 -42.81 0.86
C ALA A 146 25.83 -43.78 -0.19
N GLY A 147 25.08 -44.80 0.24
CA GLY A 147 24.39 -45.72 -0.67
C GLY A 147 23.31 -45.04 -1.52
N SER A 148 22.56 -44.11 -0.93
CA SER A 148 21.53 -43.32 -1.63
C SER A 148 22.13 -42.36 -2.66
N ALA A 149 23.28 -41.76 -2.36
CA ALA A 149 24.02 -40.90 -3.28
C ALA A 149 24.57 -41.69 -4.49
N LEU A 150 25.12 -42.89 -4.25
CA LEU A 150 25.63 -43.77 -5.32
C LEU A 150 24.52 -44.27 -6.27
N THR A 151 23.31 -44.45 -5.74
CA THR A 151 22.14 -44.87 -6.52
C THR A 151 21.37 -43.70 -7.14
N GLY A 152 21.77 -42.45 -6.84
CA GLY A 152 21.11 -41.23 -7.31
C GLY A 152 19.73 -40.99 -6.70
N ASN A 153 19.34 -41.73 -5.66
CA ASN A 153 18.03 -41.63 -5.02
C ASN A 153 18.13 -41.07 -3.61
N LEU A 154 18.33 -39.76 -3.52
CA LEU A 154 18.47 -39.03 -2.24
C LEU A 154 17.14 -38.75 -1.55
N ALA A 155 16.00 -38.99 -2.21
CA ALA A 155 14.67 -38.72 -1.64
C ALA A 155 14.37 -39.55 -0.38
N ASN A 156 15.03 -40.70 -0.22
CA ASN A 156 14.86 -41.61 0.91
C ASN A 156 16.01 -41.55 1.92
N ALA A 157 16.94 -40.61 1.76
CA ALA A 157 18.08 -40.49 2.66
C ALA A 157 17.61 -40.02 4.06
N PRO A 158 18.16 -40.56 5.16
CA PRO A 158 17.84 -40.09 6.51
C PRO A 158 18.27 -38.63 6.69
N ILE A 159 17.43 -37.84 7.36
CA ILE A 159 17.68 -36.42 7.65
C ILE A 159 18.47 -36.33 8.97
N CYS A 160 19.76 -36.03 8.89
CA CYS A 160 20.65 -35.88 10.03
C CYS A 160 21.86 -35.00 9.68
N ARG A 161 22.47 -34.38 10.70
CA ARG A 161 23.64 -33.51 10.59
C ARG A 161 24.91 -34.35 10.38
N PRO A 162 25.65 -34.14 9.29
CA PRO A 162 26.90 -34.83 9.04
C PRO A 162 28.03 -34.30 9.95
N PRO A 163 29.11 -35.10 10.16
CA PRO A 163 30.35 -34.60 10.76
C PRO A 163 30.90 -33.39 10.00
N ASP A 164 31.58 -32.49 10.72
CA ASP A 164 32.03 -31.20 10.15
C ASP A 164 32.98 -31.38 8.95
N GLU A 165 33.70 -32.50 8.86
CA GLU A 165 34.56 -32.86 7.72
C GLU A 165 33.76 -33.06 6.42
N PHE A 166 32.52 -33.55 6.53
CA PHE A 166 31.63 -33.80 5.40
C PHE A 166 30.63 -32.67 5.16
N MET A 167 30.57 -31.67 6.03
CA MET A 167 29.63 -30.54 5.91
C MET A 167 29.68 -29.86 4.54
N PRO A 168 30.86 -29.55 3.93
CA PRO A 168 30.91 -28.90 2.62
C PRO A 168 30.28 -29.73 1.49
N LEU A 169 30.35 -31.06 1.59
CA LEU A 169 29.73 -31.98 0.62
C LEU A 169 28.20 -31.89 0.70
N PHE A 170 27.66 -31.87 1.91
CA PHE A 170 26.22 -31.76 2.15
C PHE A 170 25.69 -30.36 1.81
N GLU A 171 26.44 -29.30 2.13
CA GLU A 171 26.09 -27.93 1.72
C GLU A 171 25.98 -27.83 0.19
N ASN A 172 26.94 -28.40 -0.55
CA ASN A 172 26.91 -28.43 -2.01
C ASN A 172 25.72 -29.23 -2.54
N LEU A 173 25.47 -30.43 -1.99
CA LEU A 173 24.36 -31.27 -2.41
C LEU A 173 23.01 -30.59 -2.17
N ALA A 174 22.80 -30.03 -0.98
CA ALA A 174 21.58 -29.31 -0.63
C ALA A 174 21.41 -28.05 -1.49
N SER A 175 22.48 -27.33 -1.81
CA SER A 175 22.44 -26.17 -2.72
C SER A 175 22.03 -26.58 -4.14
N GLN A 176 22.50 -27.73 -4.65
CA GLN A 176 22.07 -28.26 -5.95
C GLN A 176 20.59 -28.65 -5.95
N MET A 177 20.12 -29.33 -4.89
CA MET A 177 18.71 -29.69 -4.76
C MET A 177 17.82 -28.46 -4.66
N LEU A 178 18.26 -27.45 -3.89
CA LEU A 178 17.58 -26.16 -3.79
C LEU A 178 17.51 -25.45 -5.15
N GLY A 179 18.63 -25.41 -5.89
CA GLY A 179 18.67 -24.84 -7.23
C GLY A 179 17.72 -25.54 -8.21
N GLN A 180 17.67 -26.88 -8.17
CA GLN A 180 16.71 -27.65 -8.97
C GLN A 180 15.27 -27.35 -8.59
N PHE A 181 14.95 -27.30 -7.29
CA PHE A 181 13.62 -26.94 -6.81
C PHE A 181 13.21 -25.54 -7.29
N LEU A 182 14.09 -24.56 -7.16
CA LEU A 182 13.85 -23.17 -7.56
C LEU A 182 13.71 -22.99 -9.07
N SER A 183 14.38 -23.84 -9.88
CA SER A 183 14.25 -23.83 -11.33
C SER A 183 12.82 -24.18 -11.80
N GLY A 184 12.08 -24.94 -10.98
CA GLY A 184 10.68 -25.28 -11.23
C GLY A 184 9.70 -24.16 -10.87
N PHE A 185 10.11 -23.16 -10.08
CA PHE A 185 9.27 -22.00 -9.80
C PHE A 185 9.21 -21.09 -11.03
N PRO A 186 8.08 -20.43 -11.32
CA PRO A 186 8.03 -19.40 -12.35
C PRO A 186 8.77 -18.13 -11.90
N ASP A 187 9.25 -17.32 -12.85
CA ASP A 187 9.88 -16.03 -12.56
C ASP A 187 8.89 -14.98 -12.06
N GLN A 188 7.60 -15.15 -12.39
CA GLN A 188 6.54 -14.22 -12.03
C GLN A 188 5.30 -15.03 -11.65
N VAL A 189 4.61 -14.60 -10.61
CA VAL A 189 3.35 -15.22 -10.16
C VAL A 189 2.28 -14.15 -10.08
N TYR A 190 1.11 -14.45 -10.65
CA TYR A 190 -0.09 -13.66 -10.47
C TYR A 190 -0.71 -14.03 -9.12
N ILE A 191 -0.59 -13.15 -8.11
CA ILE A 191 -1.22 -13.34 -6.79
C ILE A 191 -2.71 -13.09 -6.91
N LEU A 192 -3.07 -12.06 -7.68
CA LEU A 192 -4.45 -11.67 -7.89
C LEU A 192 -4.62 -11.33 -9.37
N SER A 193 -5.55 -12.01 -10.01
CA SER A 193 -6.14 -11.63 -11.29
C SER A 193 -7.63 -11.32 -11.06
N SER A 194 -8.22 -10.50 -11.93
CA SER A 194 -9.64 -10.15 -11.93
C SER A 194 -10.55 -11.39 -11.80
N ASP A 195 -10.23 -12.44 -12.55
CA ASP A 195 -10.95 -13.72 -12.53
C ASP A 195 -10.83 -14.44 -11.18
N GLN A 196 -9.63 -14.51 -10.61
CA GLN A 196 -9.39 -15.19 -9.32
C GLN A 196 -9.87 -14.38 -8.11
N ALA A 197 -9.86 -13.04 -8.20
CA ALA A 197 -10.35 -12.17 -7.13
C ALA A 197 -11.83 -12.43 -6.83
N SER A 198 -12.63 -12.75 -7.86
CA SER A 198 -14.04 -13.10 -7.70
C SER A 198 -14.27 -14.45 -7.01
N GLN A 199 -13.29 -15.36 -7.06
CA GLN A 199 -13.34 -16.69 -6.44
C GLN A 199 -12.77 -16.69 -5.01
N LEU A 200 -11.78 -15.84 -4.75
CA LEU A 200 -11.11 -15.72 -3.45
C LEU A 200 -11.89 -14.85 -2.46
N MET A 201 -12.66 -13.87 -2.96
CA MET A 201 -13.54 -13.07 -2.10
C MET A 201 -14.84 -13.81 -1.86
N SER A 202 -15.26 -13.91 -0.59
CA SER A 202 -16.63 -14.35 -0.28
C SER A 202 -17.63 -13.45 -1.00
N SER A 203 -18.80 -13.98 -1.35
CA SER A 203 -19.85 -13.22 -2.05
C SER A 203 -20.20 -11.91 -1.33
N GLU A 204 -20.12 -11.90 0.00
CA GLU A 204 -20.31 -10.72 0.82
C GLU A 204 -19.19 -9.68 0.64
N VAL A 205 -17.92 -10.08 0.69
CA VAL A 205 -16.78 -9.18 0.50
C VAL A 205 -16.75 -8.63 -0.93
N ALA A 206 -17.03 -9.48 -1.93
CA ALA A 206 -17.11 -9.07 -3.32
C ALA A 206 -18.20 -7.99 -3.55
N SER A 207 -19.38 -8.17 -2.96
CA SER A 207 -20.47 -7.19 -3.06
C SER A 207 -20.12 -5.84 -2.42
N ARG A 208 -19.47 -5.87 -1.24
CA ARG A 208 -18.99 -4.66 -0.55
C ARG A 208 -17.92 -3.95 -1.36
N TRP A 209 -16.96 -4.70 -1.90
CA TRP A 209 -15.91 -4.16 -2.76
C TRP A 209 -16.49 -3.49 -4.00
N GLN A 210 -17.46 -4.12 -4.67
CA GLN A 210 -18.11 -3.54 -5.84
C GLN A 210 -18.86 -2.23 -5.51
N GLY A 211 -19.51 -2.15 -4.33
CA GLY A 211 -20.12 -0.92 -3.83
C GLY A 211 -19.09 0.20 -3.60
N ILE A 212 -17.99 -0.11 -2.91
CA ILE A 212 -16.88 0.83 -2.65
C ILE A 212 -16.26 1.28 -3.99
N TRP A 213 -16.04 0.36 -4.92
CA TRP A 213 -15.46 0.64 -6.22
C TRP A 213 -16.35 1.54 -7.07
N THR A 214 -17.66 1.29 -7.07
CA THR A 214 -18.64 2.13 -7.78
C THR A 214 -18.67 3.54 -7.20
N LEU A 215 -18.65 3.66 -5.86
CA LEU A 215 -18.57 4.95 -5.18
C LEU A 215 -17.27 5.68 -5.52
N TYR A 216 -16.14 4.97 -5.52
CA TYR A 216 -14.82 5.51 -5.87
C TYR A 216 -14.79 6.06 -7.30
N ARG A 217 -15.23 5.26 -8.29
CA ARG A 217 -15.29 5.66 -9.70
C ARG A 217 -16.19 6.86 -9.93
N THR A 218 -17.36 6.85 -9.30
CA THR A 218 -18.31 7.97 -9.35
C THR A 218 -17.70 9.23 -8.76
N THR A 219 -17.07 9.12 -7.59
CA THR A 219 -16.40 10.24 -6.91
C THR A 219 -15.25 10.81 -7.76
N ARG A 220 -14.42 9.94 -8.36
CA ARG A 220 -13.35 10.35 -9.27
C ARG A 220 -13.87 11.11 -10.49
N PHE A 221 -14.96 10.65 -11.09
CA PHE A 221 -15.62 11.34 -12.20
C PHE A 221 -16.10 12.74 -11.78
N PHE A 222 -16.83 12.85 -10.67
CA PHE A 222 -17.30 14.14 -10.17
C PHE A 222 -16.15 15.08 -9.84
N LEU A 223 -15.11 14.60 -9.15
CA LEU A 223 -13.93 15.40 -8.82
C LEU A 223 -13.25 15.96 -10.07
N ARG A 224 -13.16 15.19 -11.17
CA ARG A 224 -12.56 15.64 -12.43
C ARG A 224 -13.42 16.67 -13.17
N VAL A 225 -14.75 16.55 -13.12
CA VAL A 225 -15.68 17.48 -13.79
C VAL A 225 -15.89 18.76 -13.00
N THR A 226 -15.72 18.71 -11.67
CA THR A 226 -16.00 19.83 -10.77
C THR A 226 -15.26 21.14 -11.14
N PRO A 227 -13.95 21.16 -11.44
CA PRO A 227 -13.27 22.40 -11.83
C PRO A 227 -13.86 23.06 -13.08
N LEU A 228 -14.28 22.25 -14.06
CA LEU A 228 -14.93 22.74 -15.28
C LEU A 228 -16.30 23.34 -14.95
N ALA A 229 -17.06 22.70 -14.06
CA ALA A 229 -18.34 23.23 -13.60
C ALA A 229 -18.16 24.56 -12.84
N VAL A 230 -17.14 24.68 -11.97
CA VAL A 230 -16.81 25.93 -11.27
C VAL A 230 -16.47 27.04 -12.27
N LEU A 231 -15.63 26.75 -13.26
CA LEU A 231 -15.24 27.70 -14.29
C LEU A 231 -16.45 28.15 -15.12
N PHE A 232 -17.28 27.21 -15.56
CA PHE A 232 -18.51 27.51 -16.30
C PHE A 232 -19.47 28.40 -15.49
N ILE A 233 -19.71 28.08 -14.22
CA ILE A 233 -20.54 28.92 -13.34
C ILE A 233 -19.92 30.32 -13.16
N LEU A 234 -18.59 30.41 -13.05
CA LEU A 234 -17.89 31.69 -12.92
C LEU A 234 -18.08 32.55 -14.18
N ILE A 235 -17.97 31.96 -15.38
CA ILE A 235 -18.27 32.65 -16.64
C ILE A 235 -19.72 33.11 -16.69
N LEU A 236 -20.69 32.27 -16.29
CA LEU A 236 -22.10 32.68 -16.26
C LEU A 236 -22.33 33.85 -15.31
N ILE A 237 -21.75 33.83 -14.11
CA ILE A 237 -21.85 34.95 -13.16
C ILE A 237 -21.27 36.21 -13.79
N LEU A 238 -20.11 36.12 -14.46
CA LEU A 238 -19.51 37.27 -15.13
C LEU A 238 -20.38 37.80 -16.28
N LEU A 239 -20.99 36.93 -17.08
CA LEU A 239 -21.84 37.36 -18.21
C LEU A 239 -23.17 37.98 -17.76
N PHE A 240 -23.80 37.44 -16.71
CA PHE A 240 -25.12 37.89 -16.26
C PHE A 240 -25.07 39.04 -15.24
N ASN A 241 -23.96 39.22 -14.51
CA ASN A 241 -23.87 40.16 -13.38
C ASN A 241 -23.03 41.42 -13.69
N VAL A 242 -22.86 41.79 -14.98
CA VAL A 242 -22.03 42.94 -15.44
C VAL A 242 -22.58 44.31 -14.99
N ARG A 243 -23.73 44.38 -14.30
CA ARG A 243 -24.34 45.68 -13.93
C ARG A 243 -23.46 46.54 -13.02
N SER A 244 -22.57 45.92 -12.24
CA SER A 244 -21.59 46.64 -11.41
C SER A 244 -20.44 45.73 -10.98
N LEU A 245 -19.19 46.17 -11.14
CA LEU A 245 -18.00 45.44 -10.67
C LEU A 245 -18.06 45.16 -9.17
N LYS A 246 -18.63 46.10 -8.38
CA LYS A 246 -18.85 45.94 -6.94
C LYS A 246 -19.75 44.74 -6.63
N ASP A 247 -20.85 44.61 -7.36
CA ASP A 247 -21.80 43.52 -7.15
C ASP A 247 -21.18 42.19 -7.56
N SER A 248 -20.48 42.15 -8.69
CA SER A 248 -19.76 40.95 -9.15
C SER A 248 -18.68 40.48 -8.14
N LEU A 249 -17.86 41.39 -7.60
CA LEU A 249 -16.84 41.07 -6.60
C LEU A 249 -17.47 40.54 -5.31
N SER A 250 -18.58 41.12 -4.86
CA SER A 250 -19.25 40.71 -3.63
C SER A 250 -19.92 39.33 -3.77
N TRP A 251 -20.54 39.07 -4.92
CA TRP A 251 -21.14 37.78 -5.29
C TRP A 251 -20.12 36.65 -5.45
N LEU A 252 -18.88 36.94 -5.84
CA LEU A 252 -17.81 35.94 -5.88
C LEU A 252 -17.14 35.75 -4.52
N GLY A 253 -16.96 36.82 -3.76
CA GLY A 253 -16.29 36.81 -2.46
C GLY A 253 -16.98 35.92 -1.42
N TRP A 254 -18.31 36.03 -1.28
CA TRP A 254 -19.07 35.25 -0.30
C TRP A 254 -18.99 33.72 -0.51
N PRO A 255 -19.27 33.17 -1.71
CA PRO A 255 -19.15 31.75 -1.97
C PRO A 255 -17.73 31.21 -1.81
N ILE A 256 -16.71 31.95 -2.26
CA ILE A 256 -15.31 31.55 -2.12
C ILE A 256 -14.95 31.48 -0.63
N LEU A 257 -15.28 32.51 0.15
CA LEU A 257 -15.04 32.53 1.60
C LEU A 257 -15.75 31.39 2.31
N ALA A 258 -17.04 31.18 2.04
CA ALA A 258 -17.83 30.10 2.63
C ALA A 258 -17.25 28.72 2.30
N SER A 259 -16.83 28.51 1.05
CA SER A 259 -16.21 27.25 0.65
C SER A 259 -14.85 27.01 1.31
N GLY A 260 -14.03 28.04 1.49
CA GLY A 260 -12.77 27.95 2.22
C GLY A 260 -12.99 27.56 3.69
N VAL A 261 -13.96 28.19 4.37
CA VAL A 261 -14.34 27.83 5.74
C VAL A 261 -14.77 26.37 5.83
N LEU A 262 -15.65 25.93 4.93
CA LEU A 262 -16.15 24.55 4.93
C LEU A 262 -15.02 23.54 4.68
N VAL A 263 -14.11 23.81 3.74
CA VAL A 263 -12.95 22.95 3.48
C VAL A 263 -12.06 22.83 4.73
N VAL A 264 -11.78 23.93 5.43
CA VAL A 264 -10.99 23.91 6.67
C VAL A 264 -11.69 23.06 7.75
N VAL A 265 -13.00 23.23 7.94
CA VAL A 265 -13.78 22.46 8.91
C VAL A 265 -13.77 20.96 8.57
N PHE A 266 -14.04 20.60 7.31
CA PHE A 266 -14.03 19.19 6.88
C PHE A 266 -12.65 18.56 6.97
N ALA A 267 -11.61 19.23 6.47
CA ALA A 267 -10.24 18.73 6.52
C ALA A 267 -9.71 18.61 7.96
N GLY A 268 -10.05 19.58 8.83
CA GLY A 268 -9.77 19.52 10.27
C GLY A 268 -10.49 18.36 10.95
N GLY A 269 -11.76 18.13 10.60
CA GLY A 269 -12.53 16.97 11.06
C GLY A 269 -11.86 15.65 10.68
N ILE A 270 -11.45 15.49 9.42
CA ILE A 270 -10.73 14.29 8.94
C ILE A 270 -9.40 14.12 9.69
N LEU A 271 -8.65 15.20 9.91
CA LEU A 271 -7.38 15.15 10.64
C LEU A 271 -7.58 14.65 12.08
N PHE A 272 -8.65 15.09 12.74
CA PHE A 272 -8.98 14.69 14.10
C PHE A 272 -9.54 13.26 14.17
N SER A 273 -10.42 12.88 13.24
CA SER A 273 -11.06 11.56 13.21
C SER A 273 -10.24 10.48 12.50
N GLY A 274 -9.11 10.82 11.90
CA GLY A 274 -8.38 9.96 10.98
C GLY A 274 -7.95 8.62 11.57
N ASN A 275 -7.54 8.58 12.84
CA ASN A 275 -7.15 7.34 13.51
C ASN A 275 -8.36 6.42 13.73
N LEU A 276 -9.49 6.97 14.19
CA LEU A 276 -10.72 6.21 14.41
C LEU A 276 -11.28 5.68 13.08
N ALA A 277 -11.38 6.54 12.07
CA ALA A 277 -11.87 6.17 10.75
C ALA A 277 -10.93 5.16 10.07
N GLY A 278 -9.61 5.36 10.20
CA GLY A 278 -8.60 4.44 9.67
C GLY A 278 -8.70 3.06 10.28
N ARG A 279 -8.84 2.96 11.62
CA ARG A 279 -9.05 1.67 12.31
C ARG A 279 -10.34 0.99 11.88
N TYR A 280 -11.43 1.74 11.77
CA TYR A 280 -12.72 1.22 11.32
C TYR A 280 -12.65 0.66 9.90
N LEU A 281 -12.07 1.42 8.97
CA LEU A 281 -11.90 1.00 7.57
C LEU A 281 -10.94 -0.18 7.44
N ALA A 282 -9.82 -0.18 8.17
CA ALA A 282 -8.87 -1.27 8.14
C ALA A 282 -9.47 -2.56 8.72
N GLY A 283 -10.25 -2.48 9.80
CA GLY A 283 -10.95 -3.64 10.35
C GLY A 283 -12.01 -4.21 9.40
N GLN A 284 -12.64 -3.35 8.58
CA GLN A 284 -13.59 -3.78 7.55
C GLN A 284 -12.91 -4.43 6.33
N LEU A 285 -11.78 -3.88 5.88
CA LEU A 285 -11.07 -4.32 4.68
C LEU A 285 -10.15 -5.52 4.93
N PHE A 286 -9.58 -5.62 6.13
CA PHE A 286 -8.57 -6.61 6.51
C PHE A 286 -9.04 -7.44 7.70
N SER A 287 -10.32 -7.83 7.71
CA SER A 287 -10.86 -8.72 8.74
C SER A 287 -10.13 -10.08 8.68
N GLY A 288 -9.22 -10.33 9.61
CA GLY A 288 -8.39 -11.53 9.66
C GLY A 288 -6.87 -11.27 9.53
N ALA A 289 -6.45 -10.04 9.26
CA ALA A 289 -5.04 -9.68 9.35
C ALA A 289 -4.59 -9.61 10.83
N PRO A 290 -3.35 -10.00 11.17
CA PRO A 290 -2.79 -9.79 12.50
C PRO A 290 -2.85 -8.32 12.93
N GLU A 291 -3.08 -8.06 14.21
CA GLU A 291 -3.21 -6.68 14.72
C GLU A 291 -1.99 -5.81 14.41
N GLN A 292 -0.78 -6.39 14.36
CA GLN A 292 0.43 -5.62 14.07
C GLN A 292 0.46 -5.15 12.61
N VAL A 293 0.04 -6.01 11.66
CA VAL A 293 -0.10 -5.66 10.24
C VAL A 293 -1.15 -4.57 10.08
N LEU A 294 -2.30 -4.74 10.74
CA LEU A 294 -3.40 -3.78 10.70
C LEU A 294 -2.96 -2.41 11.25
N ASN A 295 -2.24 -2.38 12.37
CA ASN A 295 -1.73 -1.14 12.94
C ASN A 295 -0.73 -0.43 12.01
N ALA A 296 0.13 -1.17 11.31
CA ALA A 296 1.06 -0.58 10.35
C ALA A 296 0.34 -0.01 9.11
N LEU A 297 -0.66 -0.72 8.59
CA LEU A 297 -1.50 -0.25 7.48
C LEU A 297 -2.33 0.98 7.87
N VAL A 298 -2.94 0.98 9.06
CA VAL A 298 -3.64 2.15 9.62
C VAL A 298 -2.67 3.32 9.78
N GLY A 299 -1.46 3.08 10.30
CA GLY A 299 -0.43 4.10 10.43
C GLY A 299 -0.05 4.73 9.09
N ALA A 300 0.09 3.93 8.04
CA ALA A 300 0.35 4.41 6.69
C ALA A 300 -0.83 5.22 6.13
N PHE A 301 -2.06 4.73 6.31
CA PHE A 301 -3.27 5.42 5.89
C PHE A 301 -3.43 6.78 6.59
N VAL A 302 -3.29 6.82 7.92
CA VAL A 302 -3.36 8.04 8.72
C VAL A 302 -2.28 9.03 8.30
N PHE A 303 -1.07 8.56 7.99
CA PHE A 303 0.00 9.42 7.49
C PHE A 303 -0.36 10.11 6.16
N VAL A 304 -0.88 9.36 5.19
CA VAL A 304 -1.31 9.90 3.89
C VAL A 304 -2.49 10.88 4.07
N PHE A 305 -3.48 10.51 4.87
CA PHE A 305 -4.66 11.35 5.12
C PHE A 305 -4.34 12.62 5.91
N ALA A 306 -3.44 12.55 6.90
CA ALA A 306 -2.99 13.73 7.63
C ALA A 306 -2.31 14.73 6.68
N ARG A 307 -1.43 14.23 5.79
CA ARG A 307 -0.79 15.07 4.78
C ARG A 307 -1.83 15.68 3.83
N PHE A 308 -2.78 14.89 3.35
CA PHE A 308 -3.88 15.39 2.52
C PHE A 308 -4.70 16.49 3.22
N SER A 309 -5.06 16.28 4.50
CA SER A 309 -5.82 17.25 5.28
C SER A 309 -5.06 18.55 5.48
N ILE A 310 -3.75 18.51 5.76
CA ILE A 310 -2.92 19.72 5.92
C ILE A 310 -2.93 20.55 4.63
N TRP A 311 -2.69 19.91 3.48
CA TRP A 311 -2.70 20.61 2.19
C TRP A 311 -4.10 21.14 1.82
N SER A 312 -5.15 20.42 2.22
CA SER A 312 -6.53 20.86 2.03
C SER A 312 -6.88 22.06 2.92
N ILE A 313 -6.40 22.10 4.17
CA ILE A 313 -6.53 23.26 5.06
C ILE A 313 -5.84 24.48 4.44
N LEU A 314 -4.61 24.32 3.92
CA LEU A 314 -3.91 25.42 3.25
C LEU A 314 -4.67 25.96 2.03
N ALA A 315 -5.25 25.07 1.21
CA ALA A 315 -6.11 25.46 0.10
C ALA A 315 -7.37 26.19 0.57
N GLY A 316 -8.01 25.70 1.64
CA GLY A 316 -9.18 26.33 2.25
C GLY A 316 -8.88 27.72 2.82
N VAL A 317 -7.79 27.89 3.57
CA VAL A 317 -7.32 29.18 4.09
C VAL A 317 -7.01 30.15 2.95
N SER A 318 -6.36 29.68 1.89
CA SER A 318 -6.08 30.49 0.71
C SER A 318 -7.38 30.99 0.06
N ALA A 319 -8.38 30.12 -0.08
CA ALA A 319 -9.70 30.52 -0.58
C ALA A 319 -10.37 31.52 0.36
N MET A 320 -10.32 31.34 1.68
CA MET A 320 -10.86 32.30 2.66
C MET A 320 -10.23 33.69 2.49
N LEU A 321 -8.91 33.76 2.33
CA LEU A 321 -8.18 35.02 2.13
C LEU A 321 -8.60 35.69 0.82
N VAL A 322 -8.64 34.94 -0.29
CA VAL A 322 -9.09 35.46 -1.59
C VAL A 322 -10.52 35.99 -1.50
N GLY A 323 -11.44 35.20 -0.92
CA GLY A 323 -12.83 35.62 -0.73
C GLY A 323 -12.95 36.87 0.12
N GLY A 324 -12.17 36.96 1.22
CA GLY A 324 -12.12 38.14 2.09
C GLY A 324 -11.59 39.39 1.37
N ILE A 325 -10.52 39.26 0.59
CA ILE A 325 -9.95 40.36 -0.22
C ILE A 325 -10.98 40.86 -1.23
N LEU A 326 -11.67 39.97 -1.94
CA LEU A 326 -12.72 40.34 -2.91
C LEU A 326 -13.86 41.12 -2.24
N LEU A 327 -14.27 40.71 -1.03
CA LEU A 327 -15.28 41.45 -0.26
C LEU A 327 -14.79 42.83 0.18
N ILE A 328 -13.53 42.96 0.62
CA ILE A 328 -12.95 44.27 0.98
C ILE A 328 -12.86 45.19 -0.24
N LEU A 329 -12.39 44.67 -1.38
CA LEU A 329 -12.30 45.42 -2.63
C LEU A 329 -13.69 45.85 -3.12
N SER A 330 -14.71 44.98 -3.03
CA SER A 330 -16.09 45.33 -3.40
C SER A 330 -16.61 46.55 -2.63
N ARG A 331 -16.22 46.70 -1.35
CA ARG A 331 -16.63 47.85 -0.54
C ARG A 331 -15.90 49.13 -0.93
N ARG A 332 -14.66 49.05 -1.41
CA ARG A 332 -13.86 50.21 -1.84
C ARG A 332 -14.18 50.69 -3.25
N VAL A 333 -14.66 49.81 -4.14
CA VAL A 333 -14.93 50.14 -5.57
C VAL A 333 -16.18 50.99 -5.77
N SER A 334 -17.02 51.21 -4.75
CA SER A 334 -18.00 52.30 -4.84
C SER A 334 -17.30 53.64 -4.66
N TRP A 335 -17.48 54.54 -5.65
CA TRP A 335 -17.57 56.01 -5.49
C TRP A 335 -16.53 56.96 -6.10
N GLU A 336 -15.85 56.66 -7.24
CA GLU A 336 -15.04 57.71 -7.93
C GLU A 336 -15.17 57.81 -9.47
N GLY A 337 -15.95 56.98 -10.18
CA GLY A 337 -15.70 56.79 -11.63
C GLY A 337 -16.74 57.15 -12.69
N LEU A 338 -17.99 57.52 -12.38
CA LEU A 338 -19.04 57.71 -13.41
C LEU A 338 -19.88 58.98 -13.22
N GLY A 339 -19.28 60.00 -12.60
CA GLY A 339 -19.90 61.30 -12.36
C GLY A 339 -19.13 62.47 -12.95
N SER A 340 -18.63 62.39 -14.18
CA SER A 340 -18.31 63.60 -14.95
C SER A 340 -18.29 63.32 -16.45
N SER A 341 -19.37 63.70 -17.13
CA SER A 341 -19.39 64.24 -18.50
C SER A 341 -20.82 64.15 -19.04
N SER A 342 -21.66 65.09 -18.59
CA SER A 342 -22.80 65.55 -19.38
C SER A 342 -22.76 67.07 -19.29
N ASP A 343 -22.29 67.67 -20.38
CA ASP A 343 -22.58 69.06 -20.73
C ASP A 343 -24.10 69.33 -20.75
#